data_AF-A0A662GB64-F1
#
_entry.id   AF-A0A662GB64-F1
#
_cell.length_a   1.000
_cell.length_b   1.000
_cell.length_c   1.000
_cell.angle_alpha   90.00
_cell.angle_beta   90.00
_cell.angle_gamma   90.00
#
_symmetry.space_group_name_H-M   'P 1'
#
loop_
_entity.id
_entity.type
_entity.pdbx_description
1 polymer ?
#
loop_
_entity_poly.entity_id
_entity_poly.type
_entity_poly.pdbx_seq_one_letter_code
_entity_poly.pdbx_strand_id
1 'polypeptide(L)'
;FSISSTTIAAVAGFSINELILPRLDLDLRDLGFLLSFIVPFIVAEVCGIAAGLSLARDLPSLWVYRVYAIDTSHFIRDLLLKYSTYISEALLALSAFEAAISSNSSLLIYPALAFPLTLLTSALLITVLIFIASRRRVVKHAPTGFYLLEDLAMMAVFIVIMPSVMISNISFKALLSIVEEWLLALATLPSTAVSALLAFLLPIPLAKIAEHLDLAS
;
A
#
# COMPACT_ATOMS: atom_id res chain seq x y z
N PHE A 1 0.91 -11.62 4.82
CA PHE A 1 1.95 -11.64 3.79
C PHE A 1 3.27 -11.89 4.52
N SER A 2 4.16 -12.71 3.96
CA SER A 2 5.37 -13.22 4.64
C SER A 2 6.53 -13.21 3.65
N ILE A 3 7.77 -13.41 4.13
CA ILE A 3 9.03 -13.57 3.36
C ILE A 3 8.87 -14.41 2.07
N SER A 4 7.87 -15.29 2.00
CA SER A 4 7.45 -16.00 0.79
C SER A 4 7.08 -15.09 -0.40
N SER A 5 6.37 -13.98 -0.20
CA SER A 5 5.87 -13.14 -1.30
C SER A 5 7.00 -12.41 -2.02
N THR A 6 7.95 -11.87 -1.25
CA THR A 6 9.09 -11.10 -1.75
C THR A 6 10.11 -12.01 -2.43
N THR A 7 10.32 -13.21 -1.89
CA THR A 7 11.16 -14.24 -2.51
C THR A 7 10.56 -14.77 -3.81
N ILE A 8 9.24 -15.05 -3.84
CA ILE A 8 8.54 -15.45 -5.07
C ILE A 8 8.65 -14.34 -6.13
N ALA A 9 8.48 -13.08 -5.74
CA ALA A 9 8.60 -11.93 -6.65
C ALA A 9 10.03 -11.82 -7.21
N ALA A 10 11.06 -11.94 -6.38
CA ALA A 10 12.45 -11.93 -6.83
C ALA A 10 12.77 -13.10 -7.78
N VAL A 11 12.32 -14.31 -7.46
CA VAL A 11 12.52 -15.51 -8.31
C VAL A 11 11.78 -15.38 -9.63
N ALA A 12 10.56 -14.84 -9.63
CA ALA A 12 9.80 -14.59 -10.85
C ALA A 12 10.52 -13.58 -11.74
N GLY A 13 11.01 -12.48 -11.17
CA GLY A 13 11.79 -11.47 -11.90
C GLY A 13 13.06 -12.05 -12.51
N PHE A 14 13.83 -12.81 -11.72
CA PHE A 14 15.05 -13.48 -12.19
C PHE A 14 14.76 -14.49 -13.31
N SER A 15 13.69 -15.29 -13.17
CA SER A 15 13.30 -16.27 -14.18
C SER A 15 12.88 -15.60 -15.49
N ILE A 16 12.21 -14.45 -15.43
CA ILE A 16 11.86 -13.68 -16.64
C ILE A 16 13.13 -13.18 -17.33
N ASN A 17 14.07 -12.62 -16.56
CA ASN A 17 15.33 -12.08 -17.07
C ASN A 17 16.24 -13.13 -17.71
N GLU A 18 16.45 -14.27 -17.05
CA GLU A 18 17.44 -15.27 -17.47
C GLU A 18 16.87 -16.36 -18.38
N LEU A 19 15.59 -16.72 -18.25
CA LEU A 19 15.00 -17.82 -19.03
C LEU A 19 14.12 -17.34 -20.18
N ILE A 20 13.33 -16.29 -19.99
CA ILE A 20 12.25 -15.94 -20.94
C ILE A 20 12.74 -14.93 -21.97
N LEU A 21 13.32 -13.82 -21.53
CA LEU A 21 13.82 -12.76 -22.41
C LEU A 21 14.86 -13.26 -23.44
N PRO A 22 15.88 -14.06 -23.07
CA PRO A 22 16.87 -14.55 -24.02
C PRO A 22 16.30 -15.56 -25.03
N ARG A 23 15.25 -16.29 -24.65
CA ARG A 23 14.62 -17.30 -25.54
C ARG A 23 13.68 -16.68 -26.57
N LEU A 24 13.20 -15.47 -26.32
CA LEU A 24 12.29 -14.76 -27.21
C LEU A 24 13.00 -13.73 -28.10
N ASP A 25 14.32 -13.58 -27.95
CA ASP A 25 15.12 -12.55 -28.63
C ASP A 25 14.54 -11.13 -28.47
N LEU A 26 13.90 -10.90 -27.31
CA LEU A 26 13.28 -9.62 -26.97
C LEU A 26 14.25 -8.81 -26.13
N ASP A 27 14.57 -7.62 -26.61
CA ASP A 27 15.45 -6.71 -25.88
C ASP A 27 14.68 -6.02 -24.74
N LEU A 28 15.28 -5.96 -23.55
CA LEU A 28 14.69 -5.35 -22.35
C LEU A 28 14.34 -3.87 -22.56
N ARG A 29 14.99 -3.21 -23.53
CA ARG A 29 14.74 -1.81 -23.87
C ARG A 29 13.40 -1.60 -24.57
N ASP A 30 12.99 -2.53 -25.43
CA ASP A 30 11.72 -2.45 -26.16
C ASP A 30 10.52 -2.82 -25.26
N LEU A 31 10.73 -3.73 -24.31
CA LEU A 31 9.75 -4.08 -23.27
C LEU A 31 9.82 -3.19 -22.03
N GLY A 32 10.85 -2.36 -21.88
CA GLY A 32 11.14 -1.60 -20.67
C GLY A 32 10.00 -0.66 -20.27
N PHE A 33 9.33 -0.06 -21.26
CA PHE A 33 8.15 0.78 -21.03
C PHE A 33 6.95 -0.06 -20.54
N LEU A 34 6.67 -1.18 -21.20
CA LEU A 34 5.56 -2.08 -20.84
C LEU A 34 5.77 -2.66 -19.44
N LEU A 35 6.97 -3.14 -19.11
CA LEU A 35 7.30 -3.67 -17.79
C LEU A 35 7.25 -2.59 -16.70
N SER A 36 7.66 -1.35 -17.00
CA SER A 36 7.63 -0.24 -16.05
C SER A 36 6.22 0.25 -15.70
N PHE A 37 5.21 -0.06 -16.52
CA PHE A 37 3.81 0.31 -16.29
C PHE A 37 2.95 -0.87 -15.86
N ILE A 38 3.03 -2.01 -16.56
CA ILE A 38 2.19 -3.18 -16.33
C ILE A 38 2.49 -3.80 -14.97
N VAL A 39 3.76 -3.95 -14.61
CA VAL A 39 4.14 -4.63 -13.37
C VAL A 39 3.68 -3.83 -12.15
N PRO A 40 3.95 -2.52 -12.02
CA PRO A 40 3.41 -1.73 -10.92
C PRO A 40 1.89 -1.68 -10.91
N PHE A 41 1.24 -1.66 -12.08
CA PHE A 41 -0.22 -1.67 -12.19
C PHE A 41 -0.82 -2.97 -11.64
N ILE A 42 -0.33 -4.13 -12.08
CA ILE A 42 -0.78 -5.45 -11.58
C ILE A 42 -0.54 -5.54 -10.07
N VAL A 43 0.64 -5.13 -9.59
CA VAL A 43 0.92 -5.16 -8.15
C VAL A 43 -0.03 -4.24 -7.40
N ALA A 44 -0.29 -3.03 -7.88
CA ALA A 44 -1.25 -2.11 -7.26
C ALA A 44 -2.67 -2.70 -7.22
N GLU A 45 -3.07 -3.45 -8.24
CA GLU A 45 -4.37 -4.15 -8.31
C GLU A 45 -4.47 -5.30 -7.31
N VAL A 46 -3.45 -6.15 -7.25
CA VAL A 46 -3.37 -7.22 -6.25
C VAL A 46 -3.34 -6.65 -4.83
N CYS A 47 -2.61 -5.56 -4.60
CA CYS A 47 -2.62 -4.83 -3.33
C CYS A 47 -4.01 -4.32 -2.99
N GLY A 48 -4.71 -3.74 -3.96
CA GLY A 48 -6.05 -3.20 -3.76
C GLY A 48 -7.03 -4.28 -3.36
N ILE A 49 -7.01 -5.43 -4.04
CA ILE A 49 -7.86 -6.59 -3.70
C ILE A 49 -7.53 -7.12 -2.30
N ALA A 50 -6.24 -7.32 -2.00
CA ALA A 50 -5.81 -7.83 -0.69
C ALA A 50 -6.15 -6.86 0.46
N ALA A 51 -5.96 -5.56 0.24
CA ALA A 51 -6.34 -4.52 1.18
C ALA A 51 -7.86 -4.50 1.39
N GLY A 52 -8.65 -4.58 0.32
CA GLY A 52 -10.11 -4.66 0.38
C GLY A 52 -10.60 -5.85 1.20
N LEU A 53 -10.06 -7.05 0.97
CA LEU A 53 -10.39 -8.25 1.75
C LEU A 53 -10.01 -8.11 3.23
N SER A 54 -8.85 -7.51 3.51
CA SER A 54 -8.38 -7.27 4.88
C SER A 54 -9.26 -6.25 5.60
N LEU A 55 -9.66 -5.18 4.91
CA LEU A 55 -10.57 -4.15 5.42
C LEU A 55 -11.96 -4.72 5.71
N ALA A 56 -12.51 -5.53 4.81
CA ALA A 56 -13.79 -6.19 5.03
C ALA A 56 -13.78 -7.10 6.27
N ARG A 57 -12.63 -7.72 6.58
CA ARG A 57 -12.44 -8.52 7.78
C ARG A 57 -12.35 -7.68 9.06
N ASP A 58 -11.71 -6.51 9.00
CA ASP A 58 -11.50 -5.64 10.15
C ASP A 58 -12.69 -4.71 10.45
N LEU A 59 -13.63 -4.58 9.51
CA LEU A 59 -14.80 -3.71 9.64
C LEU A 59 -15.69 -4.03 10.87
N PRO A 60 -16.03 -5.29 11.19
CA PRO A 60 -16.82 -5.59 12.38
C PRO A 60 -16.09 -5.25 13.68
N SER A 61 -14.78 -5.50 13.76
CA SER A 61 -13.99 -5.10 14.92
C SER A 61 -13.97 -3.58 15.09
N LEU A 62 -13.83 -2.83 14.01
CA LEU A 62 -13.89 -1.36 14.06
C LEU A 62 -15.26 -0.89 14.54
N TRP A 63 -16.35 -1.49 14.07
CA TRP A 63 -17.69 -1.15 14.52
C TRP A 63 -17.89 -1.44 16.03
N VAL A 64 -17.42 -2.58 16.53
CA VAL A 64 -17.51 -2.92 17.97
C VAL A 64 -16.69 -1.94 18.81
N TYR A 65 -15.43 -1.67 18.45
CA TYR A 65 -14.59 -0.72 19.19
C TYR A 65 -15.20 0.68 19.18
N ARG A 66 -15.83 1.07 18.08
CA ARG A 66 -16.49 2.36 17.97
C ARG A 66 -17.68 2.51 18.93
N VAL A 67 -18.49 1.46 19.09
CA VAL A 67 -19.66 1.50 19.98
C VAL A 67 -19.30 1.36 21.46
N TYR A 68 -18.27 0.57 21.79
CA TYR A 68 -18.00 0.16 23.17
C TYR A 68 -16.71 0.72 23.78
N ALA A 69 -15.77 1.24 22.98
CA ALA A 69 -14.53 1.77 23.53
C ALA A 69 -14.66 3.24 23.93
N ILE A 70 -14.01 3.58 25.05
CA ILE A 70 -13.91 4.96 25.55
C ILE A 70 -12.95 5.79 24.68
N ASP A 71 -11.92 5.15 24.12
CA ASP A 71 -10.92 5.76 23.25
C ASP A 71 -10.62 4.83 22.06
N THR A 72 -10.80 5.34 20.84
CA THR A 72 -10.56 4.60 19.59
C THR A 72 -9.16 4.84 19.01
N SER A 73 -8.39 5.77 19.58
CA SER A 73 -7.09 6.21 19.05
C SER A 73 -6.05 5.09 18.97
N HIS A 74 -5.98 4.24 20.00
CA HIS A 74 -5.07 3.09 20.05
C HIS A 74 -5.38 2.07 18.97
N PHE A 75 -6.67 1.75 18.77
CA PHE A 75 -7.10 0.79 17.75
C PHE A 75 -6.85 1.33 16.34
N ILE A 76 -7.11 2.62 16.11
CA ILE A 76 -6.82 3.28 14.82
C ILE A 76 -5.31 3.28 14.53
N ARG A 77 -4.47 3.51 15.55
CA ARG A 77 -3.02 3.43 15.42
C ARG A 77 -2.56 2.03 15.01
N ASP A 78 -3.12 0.99 15.63
CA ASP A 78 -2.80 -0.40 15.28
C ASP A 78 -3.24 -0.75 13.86
N LEU A 79 -4.43 -0.30 13.45
CA LEU A 79 -4.90 -0.44 12.07
C LEU A 79 -3.99 0.31 11.08
N LEU A 80 -3.58 1.53 11.41
CA LEU A 80 -2.69 2.34 10.57
C LEU A 80 -1.39 1.59 10.30
N LEU A 81 -0.76 1.07 11.36
CA LEU A 81 0.47 0.28 11.25
C LEU A 81 0.26 -1.04 10.49
N LYS A 82 -0.86 -1.72 10.72
CA LYS A 82 -1.22 -2.95 10.00
C LYS A 82 -1.34 -2.69 8.49
N TYR A 83 -2.08 -1.67 8.07
CA TYR A 83 -2.23 -1.38 6.65
C TYR A 83 -0.95 -0.82 6.02
N SER A 84 -0.21 0.04 6.73
CA SER A 84 1.07 0.55 6.22
C SER A 84 2.08 -0.58 6.02
N THR A 85 2.13 -1.57 6.92
CA THR A 85 3.02 -2.74 6.76
C THR A 85 2.63 -3.60 5.56
N TYR A 86 1.34 -3.86 5.33
CA TYR A 86 0.89 -4.62 4.15
C TYR A 86 1.21 -3.91 2.83
N ILE A 87 0.97 -2.60 2.76
CA ILE A 87 1.29 -1.81 1.57
C ILE A 87 2.80 -1.78 1.36
N SER A 88 3.59 -1.56 2.42
CA SER A 88 5.05 -1.52 2.34
C SER A 88 5.67 -2.85 1.93
N GLU A 89 5.12 -3.97 2.43
CA GLU A 89 5.56 -5.31 2.03
C GLU A 89 5.30 -5.56 0.54
N ALA A 90 4.17 -5.08 0.03
CA ALA A 90 3.86 -5.23 -1.38
C ALA A 90 4.72 -4.32 -2.28
N LEU A 91 5.05 -3.10 -1.83
CA LEU A 91 6.05 -2.27 -2.51
C LEU A 91 7.44 -2.91 -2.48
N LEU A 92 7.78 -3.63 -1.41
CA LEU A 92 9.03 -4.38 -1.32
C LEU A 92 9.05 -5.59 -2.25
N ALA A 93 7.93 -6.29 -2.40
CA ALA A 93 7.80 -7.36 -3.40
C ALA A 93 7.93 -6.80 -4.83
N LEU A 94 7.32 -5.64 -5.11
CA LEU A 94 7.47 -4.94 -6.39
C LEU A 94 8.94 -4.56 -6.64
N SER A 95 9.59 -3.91 -5.68
CA SER A 95 10.98 -3.47 -5.85
C SER A 95 11.94 -4.65 -5.97
N ALA A 96 11.68 -5.76 -5.28
CA ALA A 96 12.47 -6.99 -5.41
C ALA A 96 12.32 -7.63 -6.79
N PHE A 97 11.10 -7.66 -7.34
CA PHE A 97 10.85 -8.13 -8.71
C PHE A 97 11.57 -7.25 -9.74
N GLU A 98 11.45 -5.92 -9.62
CA GLU A 98 12.08 -4.99 -10.55
C GLU A 98 13.60 -4.99 -10.45
N ALA A 99 14.16 -5.11 -9.24
CA ALA A 99 15.59 -5.28 -9.01
C ALA A 99 16.11 -6.56 -9.66
N ALA A 100 15.37 -7.67 -9.55
CA ALA A 100 15.75 -8.94 -10.16
C ALA A 100 15.71 -8.91 -11.70
N ILE A 101 14.76 -8.19 -12.30
CA ILE A 101 14.69 -8.03 -13.77
C ILE A 101 15.78 -7.10 -14.30
N SER A 102 15.92 -5.92 -13.67
CA SER A 102 16.86 -4.89 -14.15
C SER A 102 18.30 -5.10 -13.68
N SER A 103 18.53 -6.12 -12.84
CA SER A 103 19.81 -6.37 -12.15
C SER A 103 20.34 -5.16 -11.37
N ASN A 104 19.44 -4.26 -10.94
CA ASN A 104 19.77 -3.06 -10.18
C ASN A 104 19.28 -3.18 -8.73
N SER A 105 20.23 -3.32 -7.79
CA SER A 105 19.96 -3.46 -6.36
C SER A 105 19.43 -2.18 -5.70
N SER A 106 19.68 -1.02 -6.29
CA SER A 106 19.28 0.28 -5.74
C SER A 106 17.77 0.48 -5.72
N LEU A 107 17.03 -0.30 -6.51
CA LEU A 107 15.57 -0.32 -6.48
C LEU A 107 15.00 -0.80 -5.14
N LEU A 108 15.75 -1.60 -4.38
CA LEU A 108 15.32 -2.09 -3.06
C LEU A 108 15.16 -0.98 -2.02
N ILE A 109 15.71 0.22 -2.26
CA ILE A 109 15.57 1.38 -1.37
C ILE A 109 14.16 2.00 -1.47
N TYR A 110 13.46 1.77 -2.58
CA TYR A 110 12.15 2.37 -2.87
C TYR A 110 11.12 2.28 -1.72
N PRO A 111 10.87 1.11 -1.09
CA PRO A 111 9.83 1.00 -0.06
C PRO A 111 10.13 1.87 1.17
N ALA A 112 11.41 2.08 1.51
CA ALA A 112 11.81 2.92 2.64
C ALA A 112 11.58 4.41 2.35
N LEU A 113 11.75 4.84 1.10
CA LEU A 113 11.48 6.22 0.67
C LEU A 113 9.99 6.48 0.45
N ALA A 114 9.24 5.46 0.01
CA ALA A 114 7.80 5.52 -0.16
C ALA A 114 7.02 5.33 1.15
N PHE A 115 7.69 5.05 2.28
CA PHE A 115 7.02 4.76 3.55
C PHE A 115 6.06 5.87 4.03
N PRO A 116 6.38 7.18 3.93
CA PRO A 116 5.43 8.25 4.25
C PRO A 116 4.15 8.18 3.41
N LEU A 117 4.28 7.81 2.13
CA LEU A 117 3.15 7.63 1.23
C LEU A 117 2.29 6.43 1.64
N THR A 118 2.91 5.33 2.09
CA THR A 118 2.17 4.16 2.61
C THR A 118 1.33 4.51 3.86
N LEU A 119 1.83 5.40 4.72
CA LEU A 119 1.09 5.89 5.88
C LEU A 119 -0.10 6.76 5.46
N LEU A 120 0.10 7.69 4.52
CA LEU A 120 -1.00 8.53 4.01
C LEU A 120 -2.09 7.70 3.31
N THR A 121 -1.70 6.73 2.49
CA THR A 121 -2.64 5.83 1.82
C THR A 121 -3.40 4.96 2.81
N SER A 122 -2.73 4.43 3.84
CA SER A 122 -3.40 3.70 4.93
C SER A 122 -4.38 4.56 5.74
N ALA A 123 -4.04 5.82 6.01
CA ALA A 123 -4.94 6.76 6.70
C ALA A 123 -6.20 7.05 5.86
N LEU A 124 -6.04 7.21 4.54
CA LEU A 124 -7.16 7.39 3.62
C LEU A 124 -8.08 6.15 3.61
N LEU A 125 -7.50 4.95 3.53
CA LEU A 125 -8.26 3.69 3.63
C LEU A 125 -9.04 3.57 4.94
N ILE A 126 -8.42 3.91 6.08
CA ILE A 126 -9.08 3.90 7.39
C ILE A 126 -10.21 4.93 7.45
N THR A 127 -10.02 6.12 6.87
CA THR A 127 -11.06 7.16 6.84
C THR A 127 -12.33 6.66 6.13
N VAL A 128 -12.14 5.95 5.02
CA VAL A 128 -13.24 5.35 4.26
C VAL A 128 -13.88 4.20 5.05
N LEU A 129 -13.07 3.40 5.74
CA LEU A 129 -13.57 2.35 6.63
C LEU A 129 -14.44 2.91 7.75
N ILE A 130 -14.01 3.99 8.40
CA ILE A 130 -14.78 4.70 9.44
C ILE A 130 -16.10 5.22 8.85
N PHE A 131 -16.06 5.82 7.66
CA PHE A 131 -17.26 6.31 6.97
C PHE A 131 -18.25 5.19 6.62
N ILE A 132 -17.76 4.06 6.10
CA ILE A 132 -18.62 2.90 5.81
C ILE A 132 -19.22 2.35 7.11
N ALA A 133 -18.40 2.21 8.15
CA ALA A 133 -18.85 1.72 9.43
C ALA A 133 -19.94 2.62 10.03
N SER A 134 -19.82 3.96 9.93
CA SER A 134 -20.81 4.90 10.49
C SER A 134 -22.18 4.77 9.84
N ARG A 135 -22.23 4.38 8.55
CA ARG A 135 -23.47 4.16 7.81
C ARG A 135 -24.15 2.83 8.11
N ARG A 136 -23.45 1.85 8.69
CA ARG A 136 -24.03 0.53 9.01
C ARG A 136 -24.70 0.52 10.40
N ARG A 137 -26.01 0.25 10.41
CA ARG A 137 -26.79 0.01 11.66
C ARG A 137 -26.50 -1.36 12.30
N VAL A 138 -26.18 -2.38 11.51
CA VAL A 138 -25.78 -3.72 11.98
C VAL A 138 -24.71 -4.26 11.03
N VAL A 139 -23.51 -4.54 11.55
CA VAL A 139 -22.43 -5.16 10.77
C VAL A 139 -22.50 -6.67 10.94
N LYS A 140 -23.03 -7.39 9.95
CA LYS A 140 -22.81 -8.83 9.79
C LYS A 140 -21.69 -9.02 8.77
N HIS A 141 -20.85 -10.05 8.98
CA HIS A 141 -19.94 -10.50 7.94
C HIS A 141 -20.76 -10.91 6.71
N ALA A 142 -20.59 -10.20 5.59
CA ALA A 142 -21.13 -10.69 4.33
C ALA A 142 -20.21 -11.82 3.84
N PRO A 143 -20.76 -12.91 3.27
CA PRO A 143 -19.96 -14.03 2.78
C PRO A 143 -18.98 -13.64 1.66
N THR A 144 -19.19 -12.48 1.02
CA THR A 144 -18.36 -11.93 -0.06
C THR A 144 -17.49 -10.73 0.35
N GLY A 145 -17.52 -10.30 1.62
CA GLY A 145 -16.78 -9.13 2.11
C GLY A 145 -17.65 -7.88 2.24
N PHE A 146 -17.48 -6.91 1.34
CA PHE A 146 -18.21 -5.63 1.31
C PHE A 146 -19.56 -5.75 0.58
N TYR A 147 -20.47 -4.81 0.83
CA TYR A 147 -21.66 -4.61 0.00
C TYR A 147 -21.31 -3.76 -1.24
N LEU A 148 -22.15 -3.79 -2.28
CA LEU A 148 -21.88 -3.12 -3.56
C LEU A 148 -21.52 -1.63 -3.43
N LEU A 149 -22.16 -0.88 -2.53
CA LEU A 149 -21.86 0.55 -2.31
C LEU A 149 -20.50 0.77 -1.62
N GLU A 150 -20.06 -0.20 -0.85
CA GLU A 150 -18.79 -0.15 -0.11
C GLU A 150 -17.65 -0.56 -1.03
N ASP A 151 -17.86 -1.57 -1.87
CA ASP A 151 -16.97 -1.87 -2.99
C ASP A 151 -16.80 -0.66 -3.91
N LEU A 152 -17.87 0.09 -4.19
CA LEU A 152 -17.80 1.29 -5.01
C LEU A 152 -17.02 2.43 -4.31
N ALA A 153 -17.20 2.60 -2.99
CA ALA A 153 -16.41 3.55 -2.20
C ALA A 153 -14.92 3.14 -2.17
N MET A 154 -14.63 1.85 -2.02
CA MET A 154 -13.28 1.30 -2.07
C MET A 154 -12.65 1.46 -3.46
N MET A 155 -13.40 1.24 -4.53
CA MET A 155 -12.93 1.49 -5.90
C MET A 155 -12.58 2.97 -6.11
N ALA A 156 -13.41 3.90 -5.64
CA ALA A 156 -13.14 5.34 -5.75
C ALA A 156 -11.82 5.72 -5.05
N VAL A 157 -11.51 5.06 -3.93
CA VAL A 157 -10.25 5.23 -3.21
C VAL A 157 -9.07 4.64 -3.99
N PHE A 158 -9.23 3.44 -4.56
CA PHE A 158 -8.19 2.83 -5.38
C PHE A 158 -7.86 3.62 -6.64
N ILE A 159 -8.84 4.32 -7.23
CA ILE A 159 -8.62 5.26 -8.33
C ILE A 159 -7.63 6.38 -7.93
N VAL A 160 -7.52 6.73 -6.65
CA VAL A 160 -6.56 7.73 -6.16
C VAL A 160 -5.25 7.08 -5.71
N ILE A 161 -5.33 5.96 -4.99
CA ILE A 161 -4.15 5.28 -4.42
C ILE A 161 -3.27 4.68 -5.53
N MET A 162 -3.87 3.99 -6.53
CA MET A 162 -3.10 3.31 -7.57
C MET A 162 -2.24 4.30 -8.39
N PRO A 163 -2.77 5.42 -8.93
CA PRO A 163 -1.94 6.39 -9.63
C PRO A 163 -0.89 7.01 -8.72
N SER A 164 -1.20 7.25 -7.43
CA SER A 164 -0.24 7.81 -6.49
C SER A 164 0.98 6.89 -6.29
N VAL A 165 0.75 5.58 -6.13
CA VAL A 165 1.81 4.57 -6.04
C VAL A 165 2.59 4.48 -7.35
N MET A 166 1.91 4.47 -8.50
CA MET A 166 2.57 4.42 -9.81
C MET A 166 3.45 5.65 -10.06
N ILE A 167 2.92 6.85 -9.80
CA ILE A 167 3.67 8.11 -9.93
C ILE A 167 4.88 8.06 -8.99
N SER A 168 4.70 7.63 -7.75
CA SER A 168 5.81 7.49 -6.80
C SER A 168 6.91 6.55 -7.31
N ASN A 169 6.57 5.39 -7.85
CA ASN A 169 7.55 4.45 -8.41
C ASN A 169 8.27 5.05 -9.63
N ILE A 170 7.54 5.66 -10.55
CA ILE A 170 8.11 6.30 -11.75
C ILE A 170 9.04 7.47 -11.35
N SER A 171 8.61 8.32 -10.41
CA SER A 171 9.42 9.41 -9.89
C SER A 171 10.69 8.90 -9.20
N PHE A 172 10.61 7.80 -8.45
CA PHE A 172 11.78 7.21 -7.83
C PHE A 172 12.78 6.67 -8.86
N LYS A 173 12.31 5.94 -9.88
CA LYS A 173 13.17 5.48 -10.98
C LYS A 173 13.82 6.65 -11.74
N ALA A 174 13.07 7.73 -11.97
CA ALA A 174 13.59 8.95 -12.58
C ALA A 174 14.63 9.65 -11.69
N LEU A 175 14.47 9.62 -10.36
CA LEU A 175 15.49 10.13 -9.43
C LEU A 175 16.75 9.26 -9.45
N LEU A 176 16.60 7.94 -9.56
CA LEU A 176 17.71 6.98 -9.58
C LEU A 176 18.60 7.17 -10.82
N SER A 177 18.07 7.67 -11.93
CA SER A 177 18.88 7.99 -13.13
C SER A 177 19.64 9.31 -13.05
N ILE A 178 19.30 10.19 -12.09
CA ILE A 178 19.86 11.54 -11.96
C ILE A 178 20.78 11.65 -10.73
N VAL A 179 20.44 10.95 -9.64
CA VAL A 179 21.05 11.09 -8.32
C VAL A 179 21.89 9.86 -7.98
N GLU A 180 23.04 10.08 -7.34
CA GLU A 180 23.91 9.00 -6.87
C GLU A 180 23.25 8.14 -5.78
N GLU A 181 23.52 6.84 -5.81
CA GLU A 181 22.84 5.83 -4.98
C GLU A 181 22.98 6.08 -3.47
N TRP A 182 24.15 6.56 -3.03
CA TRP A 182 24.40 6.83 -1.60
C TRP A 182 23.58 8.02 -1.07
N LEU A 183 23.26 9.01 -1.91
CA LEU A 183 22.37 10.11 -1.53
C LEU A 183 20.94 9.63 -1.33
N LEU A 184 20.48 8.70 -2.17
CA LEU A 184 19.17 8.06 -2.01
C LEU A 184 19.13 7.19 -0.75
N ALA A 185 20.21 6.50 -0.42
CA ALA A 185 20.34 5.77 0.84
C ALA A 185 20.27 6.73 2.04
N LEU A 186 20.92 7.90 1.99
CA LEU A 186 20.83 8.91 3.05
C LEU A 186 19.42 9.51 3.19
N ALA A 187 18.68 9.63 2.07
CA ALA A 187 17.30 10.13 2.08
C ALA A 187 16.31 9.20 2.82
N THR A 188 16.71 7.96 3.13
CA THR A 188 15.90 7.07 3.98
C THR A 188 15.78 7.57 5.42
N LEU A 189 16.78 8.30 5.94
CA LEU A 189 16.76 8.88 7.28
C LEU A 189 15.65 9.94 7.45
N PRO A 190 15.56 11.01 6.61
CA PRO A 190 14.45 11.94 6.70
C PRO A 190 13.11 11.27 6.37
N SER A 191 13.07 10.30 5.45
CA SER A 191 11.83 9.56 5.14
C SER A 191 11.30 8.81 6.36
N THR A 192 12.16 8.09 7.08
CA THR A 192 11.77 7.36 8.30
C THR A 192 11.38 8.29 9.43
N ALA A 193 12.07 9.42 9.60
CA ALA A 193 11.69 10.45 10.57
C ALA A 193 10.30 11.04 10.29
N VAL A 194 10.02 11.40 9.04
CA VAL A 194 8.69 11.88 8.61
C VAL A 194 7.64 10.80 8.83
N SER A 195 7.95 9.55 8.53
CA SER A 195 7.03 8.43 8.75
C SER A 195 6.71 8.19 10.21
N ALA A 196 7.71 8.27 11.10
CA ALA A 196 7.49 8.15 12.54
C ALA A 196 6.58 9.29 13.06
N LEU A 197 6.79 10.51 12.55
CA LEU A 197 5.96 11.66 12.87
C LEU A 197 4.52 11.48 12.36
N LEU A 198 4.34 11.01 11.13
CA LEU A 198 3.02 10.71 10.56
C LEU A 198 2.31 9.58 11.33
N ALA A 199 3.02 8.51 11.70
CA ALA A 199 2.46 7.42 12.49
C ALA A 199 2.00 7.86 13.89
N PHE A 200 2.60 8.92 14.45
CA PHE A 200 2.17 9.51 15.72
C PHE A 200 1.02 10.52 15.55
N LEU A 201 1.06 11.34 14.50
CA LEU A 201 0.09 12.43 14.31
C LEU A 201 -1.21 11.99 13.63
N LEU A 202 -1.17 11.10 12.64
CA LEU A 202 -2.35 10.69 11.85
C LEU A 202 -3.47 10.00 12.66
N PRO A 203 -3.19 9.19 13.70
CA PRO A 203 -4.25 8.58 14.50
C PRO A 203 -5.15 9.59 15.23
N ILE A 204 -4.61 10.76 15.61
CA ILE A 204 -5.34 11.78 16.39
C ILE A 204 -6.55 12.35 15.62
N PRO A 205 -6.40 12.90 14.40
CA PRO A 205 -7.55 13.39 13.63
C PRO A 205 -8.47 12.25 13.19
N LEU A 206 -7.94 11.05 12.90
CA LEU A 206 -8.76 9.89 12.52
C LEU A 206 -9.69 9.45 13.66
N ALA A 207 -9.20 9.42 14.90
CA ALA A 207 -10.02 9.13 16.08
C ALA A 207 -11.12 10.18 16.28
N LYS A 208 -10.78 11.46 16.14
CA LYS A 208 -11.78 12.55 16.21
C LYS A 208 -12.86 12.43 15.13
N ILE A 209 -12.50 12.03 13.92
CA ILE A 209 -13.46 11.79 12.83
C ILE A 209 -14.39 10.63 13.18
N ALA A 210 -13.85 9.53 13.73
CA ALA A 210 -14.66 8.40 14.18
C ALA A 210 -15.66 8.83 15.26
N GLU A 211 -15.20 9.50 16.30
CA GLU A 211 -16.03 9.98 17.42
C GLU A 211 -17.11 10.97 16.96
N HIS A 212 -16.77 11.90 16.07
CA HIS A 212 -17.73 12.90 15.59
C HIS A 212 -18.85 12.27 14.74
N LEU A 213 -18.53 11.25 13.95
CA LEU A 213 -19.51 10.55 13.12
C LEU A 213 -20.50 9.73 13.95
N ASP A 214 -20.16 9.33 15.17
CA ASP A 214 -21.09 8.66 16.09
C ASP A 214 -22.08 9.60 16.77
N LEU A 215 -21.65 10.82 17.09
CA LEU A 215 -22.52 11.82 17.72
C LEU A 215 -23.58 12.35 16.74
N ALA A 216 -23.34 12.23 15.44
CA ALA A 216 -24.20 12.74 14.38
C ALA A 216 -25.18 11.69 13.79
N SER A 217 -25.07 10.42 14.18
CA SER A 217 -25.89 9.29 13.67
C SER A 217 -26.92 8.80 14.68
#